data_AF-A0A2D4IAH0-F1
#
_entry.id   AF-A0A2D4IAH0-F1
#
_cell.length_a   1.000
_cell.length_b   1.000
_cell.length_c   1.000
_cell.angle_alpha   90.00
_cell.angle_beta   90.00
_cell.angle_gamma   90.00
#
_symmetry.space_group_name_H-M   'P 1'
#
loop_
_entity.id
_entity.type
_entity.pdbx_description
1 polymer ?
#
loop_
_entity_poly.entity_id
_entity_poly.type
_entity_poly.pdbx_seq_one_letter_code
_entity_poly.pdbx_strand_id
1 'polypeptide(L)'
;TQSTWEHPSSGHLQIRANQGHSLQVPELELTPLQNLQDFPETVAHGTLLRHWPAICQRGLSRMGRTHIHLAPGLPGEGAVLSGMRNSSEVAIIIDIPKALADGISFFRSANGVILTTGNADGLLLPCYFSRALQLRPRRVLLPLE
;
A
#
# COMPACT_ATOMS: atom_id res chain seq x y z
N THR A 1 34.89 -45.34 8.27
CA THR A 1 35.22 -45.12 6.85
C THR A 1 34.19 -44.17 6.27
N GLN A 2 34.65 -43.06 5.69
CA GLN A 2 33.82 -42.05 4.99
C GLN A 2 33.12 -42.67 3.77
N SER A 3 31.95 -42.14 3.37
CA SER A 3 31.80 -41.34 2.14
C SER A 3 30.33 -41.06 1.77
N THR A 4 30.11 -39.81 1.35
CA THR A 4 29.00 -39.22 0.57
C THR A 4 28.89 -39.87 -0.83
N TRP A 5 27.78 -39.79 -1.58
CA TRP A 5 27.40 -38.66 -2.48
C TRP A 5 26.02 -38.86 -3.16
N GLU A 6 25.62 -37.81 -3.87
CA GLU A 6 24.30 -37.34 -4.32
C GLU A 6 23.75 -37.82 -5.69
N HIS A 7 22.40 -37.67 -5.83
CA HIS A 7 21.54 -37.32 -7.01
C HIS A 7 21.49 -38.26 -8.25
N PRO A 8 20.46 -38.25 -9.17
CA PRO A 8 19.54 -37.15 -9.54
C PRO A 8 18.08 -37.49 -10.03
N SER A 9 17.33 -36.40 -10.28
CA SER A 9 16.29 -36.19 -11.31
C SER A 9 14.99 -37.02 -11.34
N SER A 10 13.86 -36.35 -11.19
CA SER A 10 12.84 -36.27 -12.24
C SER A 10 11.80 -35.21 -11.87
N GLY A 11 11.60 -34.25 -12.77
CA GLY A 11 10.61 -33.20 -12.61
C GLY A 11 9.21 -33.76 -12.77
N HIS A 12 8.37 -33.60 -11.76
CA HIS A 12 6.92 -33.65 -11.92
C HIS A 12 6.29 -32.55 -11.08
N LEU A 13 5.67 -31.60 -11.77
CA LEU A 13 4.59 -30.79 -11.21
C LEU A 13 3.47 -31.75 -10.81
N GLN A 14 3.28 -31.95 -9.51
CA GLN A 14 2.05 -32.51 -8.97
C GLN A 14 1.64 -31.68 -7.76
N ILE A 15 0.66 -30.82 -7.98
CA ILE A 15 -0.17 -30.29 -6.91
C ILE A 15 -1.13 -31.42 -6.52
N ARG A 16 -1.14 -31.80 -5.24
CA ARG A 16 -2.34 -32.34 -4.62
C ARG A 16 -2.40 -31.89 -3.18
N ALA A 17 -3.37 -31.05 -2.89
CA ALA A 17 -3.75 -30.70 -1.53
C ALA A 17 -4.26 -31.96 -0.81
N ASN A 18 -3.81 -32.16 0.43
CA ASN A 18 -4.54 -32.81 1.51
C ASN A 18 -3.76 -32.51 2.81
N GLN A 19 -4.46 -32.11 3.87
CA GLN A 19 -3.99 -31.80 5.23
C GLN A 19 -3.72 -30.31 5.55
N GLY A 20 -4.81 -29.56 5.79
CA GLY A 20 -5.21 -29.28 7.18
C GLY A 20 -4.28 -28.51 8.13
N HIS A 21 -3.26 -27.80 7.64
CA HIS A 21 -2.69 -26.69 8.40
C HIS A 21 -3.07 -25.41 7.67
N SER A 22 -4.09 -24.73 8.19
CA SER A 22 -4.12 -23.28 8.07
C SER A 22 -2.78 -22.80 8.59
N LEU A 23 -1.86 -22.46 7.69
CA LEU A 23 -0.89 -21.44 8.03
C LEU A 23 -1.76 -20.26 8.45
N GLN A 24 -1.98 -20.11 9.76
CA GLN A 24 -2.39 -18.86 10.35
C GLN A 24 -1.31 -17.91 9.91
N VAL A 25 -1.52 -17.30 8.74
CA VAL A 25 -0.86 -16.06 8.39
C VAL A 25 -1.11 -15.20 9.62
N PRO A 26 -0.07 -14.77 10.36
CA PRO A 26 -0.26 -13.92 11.51
C PRO A 26 -1.19 -12.81 11.06
N GLU A 27 -2.32 -12.67 11.75
CA GLU A 27 -3.19 -11.54 11.55
C GLU A 27 -2.27 -10.31 11.60
N LEU A 28 -2.22 -9.56 10.50
CA LEU A 28 -1.23 -8.51 10.34
C LEU A 28 -1.36 -7.60 11.58
N GLU A 29 -0.35 -7.55 12.45
CA GLU A 29 -0.45 -6.71 13.64
C GLU A 29 -0.56 -5.26 13.17
N LEU A 30 -1.76 -4.70 13.34
CA LEU A 30 -2.12 -3.36 12.92
C LEU A 30 -2.24 -2.48 14.16
N THR A 31 -1.37 -1.48 14.25
CA THR A 31 -1.47 -0.45 15.28
C THR A 31 -2.37 0.67 14.78
N PRO A 32 -3.51 0.97 15.43
CA PRO A 32 -4.34 2.12 15.06
C PRO A 32 -3.56 3.42 15.16
N LEU A 33 -3.75 4.32 14.20
CA LEU A 33 -3.17 5.66 14.20
C LEU A 33 -4.29 6.69 14.42
N GLN A 34 -4.31 7.30 15.60
CA GLN A 34 -5.36 8.24 16.01
C GLN A 34 -4.85 9.69 16.11
N ASN A 35 -3.56 9.89 16.38
CA ASN A 35 -2.98 11.22 16.52
C ASN A 35 -2.10 11.55 15.32
N LEU A 36 -2.16 12.81 14.88
CA LEU A 36 -1.38 13.28 13.72
C LEU A 36 0.13 13.14 13.92
N GLN A 37 0.62 13.26 15.15
CA GLN A 37 2.04 13.09 15.50
C GLN A 37 2.58 11.67 15.23
N ASP A 38 1.69 10.66 15.13
CA ASP A 38 2.06 9.27 14.91
C ASP A 38 2.23 8.95 13.41
N PHE A 39 1.89 9.89 12.53
CA PHE A 39 2.03 9.76 11.09
C PHE A 39 3.37 10.33 10.59
N PRO A 40 3.91 9.79 9.49
CA PRO A 40 4.99 10.45 8.77
C PRO A 40 4.49 11.76 8.16
N GLU A 41 5.41 12.69 7.91
CA GLU A 41 5.12 13.99 7.30
C GLU A 41 4.36 13.86 5.97
N THR A 42 4.69 12.84 5.18
CA THR A 42 3.98 12.53 3.94
C THR A 42 3.45 11.11 3.96
N VAL A 43 2.16 10.96 3.69
CA VAL A 43 1.49 9.69 3.41
C VAL A 43 0.99 9.73 1.98
N ALA A 44 1.39 8.77 1.15
CA ALA A 44 1.08 8.79 -0.28
C ALA A 44 0.68 7.43 -0.86
N HIS A 45 -0.22 7.43 -1.83
CA HIS A 45 -0.52 6.27 -2.64
C HIS A 45 0.20 6.33 -3.99
N GLY A 46 0.85 5.22 -4.36
CA GLY A 46 1.50 5.10 -5.67
C GLY A 46 0.65 4.35 -6.66
N THR A 47 0.47 4.92 -7.85
CA THR A 47 -0.27 4.28 -8.93
C THR A 47 0.39 4.55 -10.29
N LEU A 48 -0.18 3.95 -11.33
CA LEU A 48 0.21 4.15 -12.72
C LEU A 48 -0.60 5.29 -13.30
N LEU A 49 -0.02 6.05 -14.22
CA LEU A 49 -0.62 7.28 -14.76
C LEU A 49 -1.96 7.00 -15.44
N ARG A 50 -2.09 5.85 -16.12
CA ARG A 50 -3.35 5.43 -16.76
C ARG A 50 -4.54 5.28 -15.79
N HIS A 51 -4.29 5.08 -14.50
CA HIS A 51 -5.37 4.95 -13.50
C HIS A 51 -5.76 6.31 -12.90
N TRP A 52 -4.94 7.34 -13.09
CA TRP A 52 -5.15 8.65 -12.49
C TRP A 52 -6.53 9.25 -12.80
N PRO A 53 -7.04 9.26 -14.05
CA PRO A 53 -8.35 9.87 -14.32
C PRO A 53 -9.49 9.24 -13.52
N ALA A 54 -9.49 7.90 -13.38
CA ALA A 54 -10.51 7.19 -12.62
C ALA A 54 -10.38 7.46 -11.10
N ILE A 55 -9.14 7.50 -10.58
CA ILE A 55 -8.87 7.76 -9.17
C ILE A 55 -9.20 9.20 -8.80
N CYS A 56 -8.88 10.16 -9.68
CA CYS A 56 -9.21 11.57 -9.48
C CYS A 56 -10.72 11.77 -9.31
N GLN A 57 -11.54 11.05 -10.09
CA GLN A 57 -13.00 11.16 -10.03
C GLN A 57 -13.65 10.34 -8.91
N ARG A 58 -13.12 9.15 -8.60
CA ARG A 58 -13.81 8.15 -7.75
C ARG A 58 -13.11 7.87 -6.43
N GLY A 59 -11.90 8.37 -6.24
CA GLY A 59 -11.07 8.08 -5.09
C GLY A 59 -10.26 6.79 -5.24
N LEU A 60 -9.50 6.47 -4.18
CA LEU A 60 -8.77 5.22 -4.06
C LEU A 60 -9.71 4.15 -3.53
N SER A 61 -9.64 2.94 -4.08
CA SER A 61 -10.43 1.79 -3.60
C SER A 61 -9.52 0.72 -3.02
N ARG A 62 -9.96 0.09 -1.93
CA ARG A 62 -9.34 -1.16 -1.44
C ARG A 62 -9.50 -2.31 -2.44
N MET A 63 -10.40 -2.18 -3.41
CA MET A 63 -10.75 -3.22 -4.39
C MET A 63 -11.11 -4.52 -3.66
N GLY A 64 -10.56 -5.67 -4.07
CA GLY A 64 -10.75 -6.95 -3.37
C GLY A 64 -9.88 -7.15 -2.12
N ARG A 65 -9.15 -6.11 -1.65
CA ARG A 65 -8.33 -6.18 -0.44
C ARG A 65 -9.08 -5.64 0.77
N THR A 66 -8.54 -5.90 1.95
CA THR A 66 -9.07 -5.37 3.22
C THR A 66 -8.79 -3.88 3.38
N HIS A 67 -7.62 -3.40 2.92
CA HIS A 67 -7.16 -2.03 3.12
C HIS A 67 -6.53 -1.42 1.84
N ILE A 68 -6.69 -0.11 1.70
CA ILE A 68 -5.87 0.73 0.83
C ILE A 68 -4.48 0.85 1.46
N HIS A 69 -3.44 0.64 0.66
CA HIS A 69 -2.05 0.71 1.11
C HIS A 69 -1.44 2.06 0.73
N LEU A 70 -0.80 2.70 1.70
CA LEU A 70 -0.19 4.01 1.61
C LEU A 70 1.28 3.92 2.07
N ALA A 71 2.16 4.57 1.32
CA ALA A 71 3.57 4.68 1.60
C ALA A 71 3.83 5.84 2.59
N PRO A 72 4.73 5.66 3.56
CA PRO A 72 5.15 6.71 4.49
C PRO A 72 6.20 7.63 3.87
N GLY A 73 5.91 8.19 2.69
CA GLY A 73 6.79 9.13 1.98
C GLY A 73 6.69 9.04 0.45
N LEU A 74 7.44 9.91 -0.25
CA LEU A 74 7.57 9.91 -1.71
C LEU A 74 8.87 9.21 -2.16
N PRO A 75 8.92 8.66 -3.39
CA PRO A 75 10.13 8.06 -3.93
C PRO A 75 11.30 9.07 -3.99
N GLY A 76 12.41 8.76 -3.32
CA GLY A 76 13.60 9.62 -3.28
C GLY A 76 13.64 10.62 -2.13
N GLU A 77 12.64 10.62 -1.25
CA GLU A 77 12.65 11.37 0.00
C GLU A 77 12.94 10.40 1.17
N GLY A 78 14.20 10.39 1.63
CA GLY A 78 14.62 9.66 2.84
C GLY A 78 14.82 8.14 2.72
N ALA A 79 15.15 7.52 3.86
CA ALA A 79 15.48 6.10 4.02
C ALA A 79 14.23 5.19 4.13
N VAL A 80 13.28 5.32 3.18
CA VAL A 80 12.04 4.55 3.22
C VAL A 80 12.31 3.10 2.77
N LEU A 81 12.52 2.20 3.72
CA LEU A 81 12.71 0.75 3.50
C LEU A 81 11.48 0.08 2.85
N SER A 82 10.27 0.60 3.10
CA SER A 82 8.99 0.11 2.58
C SER A 82 8.27 1.20 1.78
N GLY A 83 8.76 1.44 0.56
CA GLY A 83 8.31 2.52 -0.30
C GLY A 83 7.25 2.12 -1.34
N MET A 84 6.63 3.16 -1.89
CA MET A 84 5.87 3.13 -3.13
C MET A 84 6.59 2.32 -4.22
N ARG A 85 5.87 1.49 -4.99
CA ARG A 85 6.48 0.62 -6.01
C ARG A 85 7.33 1.43 -6.98
N ASN A 86 8.50 0.91 -7.37
CA ASN A 86 9.37 1.52 -8.38
C ASN A 86 8.71 1.69 -9.75
N SER A 87 7.59 1.03 -10.02
CA SER A 87 6.80 1.22 -11.23
C SER A 87 5.78 2.37 -11.13
N SER A 88 5.60 2.99 -9.95
CA SER A 88 4.62 4.07 -9.77
C SER A 88 5.00 5.29 -10.59
N GLU A 89 4.02 5.85 -11.27
CA GLU A 89 4.15 7.02 -12.13
C GLU A 89 3.42 8.23 -11.54
N VAL A 90 2.50 8.00 -10.61
CA VAL A 90 1.76 9.01 -9.88
C VAL A 90 1.85 8.74 -8.38
N ALA A 91 2.09 9.79 -7.61
CA ALA A 91 1.95 9.79 -6.16
C ALA A 91 0.77 10.69 -5.77
N ILE A 92 -0.18 10.14 -5.02
CA ILE A 92 -1.34 10.86 -4.49
C ILE A 92 -1.12 11.06 -3.01
N ILE A 93 -0.94 12.30 -2.57
CA ILE A 93 -0.65 12.65 -1.19
C ILE A 93 -1.99 12.81 -0.46
N ILE A 94 -2.10 12.18 0.71
CA ILE A 94 -3.33 12.15 1.49
C ILE A 94 -3.32 13.26 2.54
N ASP A 95 -4.45 13.97 2.65
CA ASP A 95 -4.75 14.89 3.74
C ASP A 95 -5.20 14.09 4.98
N ILE A 96 -4.23 13.63 5.77
CA ILE A 96 -4.48 12.86 6.98
C ILE A 96 -5.29 13.65 8.03
N PRO A 97 -4.99 14.94 8.33
CA PRO A 97 -5.81 15.74 9.24
C PRO A 97 -7.29 15.73 8.88
N LYS A 98 -7.61 16.00 7.61
CA LYS A 98 -9.00 16.00 7.14
C LYS A 98 -9.63 14.62 7.23
N ALA A 99 -8.94 13.59 6.74
CA ALA A 99 -9.47 12.23 6.75
C ALA A 99 -9.74 11.71 8.17
N LEU A 100 -8.86 11.99 9.14
CA LEU A 100 -9.07 11.63 10.55
C LEU A 100 -10.25 12.38 11.16
N ALA A 101 -10.37 13.69 10.90
CA ALA A 101 -11.48 14.50 11.39
C ALA A 101 -12.83 13.99 10.87
N ASP A 102 -12.88 13.48 9.64
CA ASP A 102 -14.06 12.88 9.03
C ASP A 102 -14.25 11.38 9.41
N GLY A 103 -13.42 10.85 10.32
CA GLY A 103 -13.59 9.52 10.90
C GLY A 103 -12.98 8.37 10.09
N ILE A 104 -12.16 8.64 9.07
CA ILE A 104 -11.44 7.60 8.33
C ILE A 104 -10.40 6.94 9.24
N SER A 105 -10.48 5.61 9.35
CA SER A 105 -9.55 4.84 10.17
C SER A 105 -8.23 4.57 9.44
N PHE A 106 -7.13 4.76 10.15
CA PHE A 106 -5.78 4.45 9.68
C PHE A 106 -5.06 3.53 10.66
N PHE A 107 -4.15 2.74 10.10
CA PHE A 107 -3.35 1.77 10.83
C PHE A 107 -1.91 1.78 10.31
N ARG A 108 -0.97 1.36 11.15
CA ARG A 108 0.41 1.08 10.79
C ARG A 108 0.68 -0.40 10.92
N SER A 109 1.24 -1.01 9.89
CA SER A 109 1.76 -2.38 9.99
C SER A 109 3.13 -2.42 10.66
N ALA A 110 3.57 -3.59 11.10
CA ALA A 110 4.91 -3.80 11.66
C ALA A 110 6.06 -3.31 10.73
N ASN A 111 5.86 -3.35 9.41
CA ASN A 111 6.84 -2.88 8.42
C ASN A 111 6.70 -1.39 8.06
N GLY A 112 5.92 -0.63 8.84
CA GLY A 112 5.75 0.80 8.70
C GLY A 112 4.84 1.26 7.57
N VAL A 113 4.17 0.34 6.86
CA VAL A 113 3.18 0.68 5.83
C VAL A 113 1.95 1.26 6.50
N ILE A 114 1.42 2.35 5.95
CA ILE A 114 0.19 2.98 6.42
C ILE A 114 -0.98 2.36 5.65
N LEU A 115 -2.05 2.04 6.36
CA LEU A 115 -3.21 1.33 5.84
C LEU A 115 -4.47 2.09 6.22
N THR A 116 -5.47 2.09 5.34
CA THR A 116 -6.82 2.58 5.67
C THR A 116 -7.86 1.67 5.07
N THR A 117 -8.97 1.47 5.78
CA THR A 117 -10.14 0.78 5.24
C THR A 117 -10.86 1.59 4.18
N GLY A 118 -10.64 2.92 4.16
CA GLY A 118 -11.53 3.86 3.48
C GLY A 118 -12.84 4.04 4.26
N ASN A 119 -13.82 4.65 3.60
CA ASN A 119 -15.18 4.81 4.09
C ASN A 119 -15.96 3.47 4.09
N ALA A 120 -17.28 3.52 4.31
CA ALA A 120 -18.15 2.34 4.31
C ALA A 120 -18.08 1.52 2.99
N ASP A 121 -17.82 2.18 1.86
CA ASP A 121 -17.69 1.55 0.54
C ASP A 121 -16.26 1.05 0.25
N GLY A 122 -15.34 1.21 1.21
CA GLY A 122 -13.93 0.88 1.03
C GLY A 122 -13.18 1.88 0.14
N LEU A 123 -13.65 3.14 0.10
CA LEU A 123 -13.10 4.22 -0.71
C LEU A 123 -12.44 5.29 0.15
N LEU A 124 -11.29 5.79 -0.29
CA LEU A 124 -10.74 7.06 0.17
C LEU A 124 -11.03 8.11 -0.92
N LEU A 125 -12.00 8.96 -0.66
CA LEU A 125 -12.55 9.90 -1.64
C LEU A 125 -11.55 10.99 -2.04
N PRO A 126 -11.70 11.59 -3.25
CA PRO A 126 -10.80 12.63 -3.74
C PRO A 126 -10.69 13.86 -2.85
N CYS A 127 -11.72 14.16 -2.05
CA CYS A 127 -11.70 15.27 -1.09
C CYS A 127 -10.61 15.12 -0.01
N TYR A 128 -10.02 13.93 0.16
CA TYR A 128 -8.89 13.66 1.05
C TYR A 128 -7.55 13.67 0.34
N PHE A 129 -7.49 14.04 -0.94
CA PHE A 129 -6.23 14.22 -1.65
C PHE A 129 -5.76 15.66 -1.43
N SER A 130 -4.58 15.85 -0.83
CA SER A 130 -4.01 17.18 -0.68
C SER A 130 -3.36 17.66 -1.98
N ARG A 131 -2.74 16.74 -2.73
CA ARG A 131 -2.16 16.96 -4.06
C ARG A 131 -1.85 15.63 -4.74
N ALA A 132 -1.67 15.66 -6.07
CA ALA A 132 -1.16 14.53 -6.83
C ALA A 132 0.04 14.95 -7.68
N LEU A 133 1.04 14.09 -7.78
CA LEU A 133 2.27 14.33 -8.52
C LEU A 133 2.45 13.22 -9.57
N GLN A 134 2.59 13.59 -10.83
CA GLN A 134 3.24 12.71 -11.80
C GLN A 134 4.73 12.66 -11.46
N LEU A 135 5.31 11.49 -11.29
CA LEU A 135 6.68 11.28 -10.81
C LEU A 135 7.71 11.23 -11.94
N ARG A 136 7.30 10.78 -13.14
CA ARG A 136 8.17 10.57 -14.31
C ARG A 136 7.51 11.09 -15.59
N PRO A 137 8.28 11.60 -16.57
CA PRO A 137 9.75 11.73 -16.56
C PRO A 137 10.26 12.86 -15.65
N ARG A 138 9.39 13.78 -15.24
CA ARG A 138 9.68 14.83 -14.25
C ARG A 138 8.52 14.91 -13.26
N ARG A 139 8.81 15.45 -12.08
CA ARG A 139 7.79 15.75 -11.07
C ARG A 139 6.92 16.92 -11.53
N VAL A 140 5.63 16.67 -11.75
CA VAL A 140 4.65 17.70 -12.15
C VAL A 140 3.38 17.53 -11.33
N LEU A 141 2.79 18.64 -10.91
CA LEU A 141 1.51 18.64 -10.20
C LEU A 141 0.39 18.24 -11.16
N LEU A 142 -0.43 17.28 -10.74
CA LEU A 142 -1.65 16.90 -11.44
C LEU A 142 -2.84 17.64 -10.82
N PRO A 143 -3.80 18.12 -11.62
CA PRO A 143 -4.97 18.81 -11.12
C PRO A 143 -5.85 17.86 -10.30
N LEU A 144 -6.34 18.32 -9.15
CA LEU A 144 -7.44 17.69 -8.44
C LEU A 144 -8.72 18.36 -8.97
N GLU A 145 -9.60 17.58 -9.58
CA GLU A 145 -10.90 18.06 -10.08
C GLU A 145 -12.00 17.93 -9.02
#